data_AF-A0A7K3ACA7-F1
#
_entry.id   AF-A0A7K3ACA7-F1
#
_cell.length_a   1.000
_cell.length_b   1.000
_cell.length_c   1.000
_cell.angle_alpha   90.00
_cell.angle_beta   90.00
_cell.angle_gamma   90.00
#
_symmetry.space_group_name_H-M   'P 1'
#
loop_
_entity.id
_entity.type
_entity.pdbx_description
1 polymer ?
#
loop_
_entity_poly.entity_id
_entity_poly.type
_entity_poly.pdbx_seq_one_letter_code
_entity_poly.pdbx_strand_id
1 'polypeptide(L)'
;MNLELFSQKLIGDDSLSVTKIIDRLAAWLSQQEDRGAGEAVACLLATRDDRVAEFAAQYLALLPRLHAEKNRVAQRLRGDESLVPAASRLVPWLSEQLLGEMIDDYLGSGEPYGPLFDIIYEVGLYQPALLRPHLSRIEDADVRFAMMSGSPDDYVPGFVDRWRRAQKAGALNLLARMRTEAAAQALLGLRADFSEPAEWETLVEMAGRLPDADERSGYAPASMGSVVDRGESPHVMGGSYPGELPLCPVCEKAAERVLTLSAAELPFPLSADPSFFWYTCACHALDFVTVKLAPTGLEVYYGPQGTAPEDNGHVVPGERALALEPHPNQLGISLDGTGGNSRHQVGGLPRWITPAPHPRCPECGLAMRFVASVDSGPTPFGHLAFEGTLYGFWCDACHVSSVQHQA
;
A
#
# COMPACT_ATOMS: atom_id res chain seq x y z
N MET A 1 -11.23 -25.64 19.52
CA MET A 1 -9.76 -25.48 19.51
C MET A 1 -9.52 -23.99 19.45
N ASN A 2 -8.76 -23.41 20.39
CA ASN A 2 -8.49 -21.97 20.39
C ASN A 2 -7.37 -21.64 19.37
N LEU A 3 -7.26 -20.36 19.00
CA LEU A 3 -6.27 -19.90 18.01
C LEU A 3 -4.83 -20.25 18.40
N GLU A 4 -4.46 -20.19 19.68
CA GLU A 4 -3.10 -20.48 20.15
C GLU A 4 -2.68 -21.92 19.85
N LEU A 5 -3.51 -22.91 20.22
CA LEU A 5 -3.21 -24.31 19.97
C LEU A 5 -3.19 -24.63 18.47
N PHE A 6 -4.07 -24.00 17.70
CA PHE A 6 -4.10 -24.15 16.25
C PHE A 6 -2.83 -23.57 15.60
N SER A 7 -2.42 -22.38 16.03
CA SER A 7 -1.22 -21.70 15.54
C SER A 7 0.04 -22.50 15.88
N GLN A 8 0.20 -22.95 17.13
CA GLN A 8 1.32 -23.79 17.55
C GLN A 8 1.44 -25.06 16.71
N LYS A 9 0.30 -25.69 16.37
CA LYS A 9 0.29 -26.88 15.51
C LYS A 9 0.79 -26.59 14.10
N LEU A 10 0.40 -25.45 13.50
CA LEU A 10 0.86 -25.05 12.17
C LEU A 10 2.33 -24.62 12.18
N ILE A 11 2.73 -23.88 13.22
CA ILE A 11 4.07 -23.33 13.40
C ILE A 11 5.11 -24.44 13.63
N GLY A 12 4.71 -25.53 14.29
CA GLY A 12 5.56 -26.71 14.52
C GLY A 12 5.59 -27.71 13.34
N ASP A 13 4.88 -27.44 12.24
CA ASP A 13 4.91 -28.27 11.04
C ASP A 13 5.93 -27.72 10.05
N ASP A 14 7.17 -28.25 10.13
CA ASP A 14 8.30 -27.85 9.27
C ASP A 14 8.05 -28.07 7.76
N SER A 15 6.98 -28.77 7.37
CA SER A 15 6.60 -28.95 5.97
C SER A 15 5.84 -27.76 5.37
N LEU A 16 5.38 -26.83 6.21
CA LEU A 16 4.61 -25.66 5.79
C LEU A 16 5.52 -24.45 5.62
N SER A 17 5.36 -23.75 4.49
CA SER A 17 5.93 -22.42 4.32
C SER A 17 5.14 -21.40 5.15
N VAL A 18 5.77 -20.25 5.45
CA VAL A 18 5.13 -19.12 6.14
C VAL A 18 3.82 -18.72 5.44
N THR A 19 3.82 -18.61 4.11
CA THR A 19 2.62 -18.32 3.31
C THR A 19 1.49 -19.32 3.55
N LYS A 20 1.80 -20.63 3.57
CA LYS A 20 0.80 -21.68 3.83
C LYS A 20 0.28 -21.64 5.26
N ILE A 21 1.10 -21.24 6.23
CA ILE A 21 0.66 -21.04 7.62
C ILE A 21 -0.34 -19.87 7.66
N ILE A 22 -0.02 -18.74 7.04
CA ILE A 22 -0.91 -17.57 6.96
C ILE A 22 -2.24 -17.94 6.32
N ASP A 23 -2.21 -18.62 5.16
CA ASP A 23 -3.44 -19.02 4.45
C ASP A 23 -4.32 -19.94 5.30
N ARG A 24 -3.72 -20.93 5.99
CA ARG A 24 -4.47 -21.85 6.85
C ARG A 24 -5.04 -21.15 8.08
N LEU A 25 -4.31 -20.20 8.65
CA LEU A 25 -4.78 -19.37 9.77
C LEU A 25 -5.95 -18.48 9.33
N ALA A 26 -5.81 -17.76 8.22
CA ALA A 26 -6.86 -16.90 7.68
C ALA A 26 -8.12 -17.70 7.32
N ALA A 27 -7.95 -18.86 6.67
CA ALA A 27 -9.07 -19.75 6.34
C ALA A 27 -9.79 -20.31 7.59
N TRP A 28 -9.07 -20.55 8.68
CA TRP A 28 -9.67 -20.99 9.94
C TRP A 28 -10.38 -19.84 10.68
N LEU A 29 -9.74 -18.66 10.74
CA LEU A 29 -10.27 -17.47 11.42
C LEU A 29 -11.51 -16.89 10.72
N SER A 30 -11.51 -16.85 9.39
CA SER A 30 -12.66 -16.39 8.59
C SER A 30 -13.93 -17.23 8.78
N GLN A 31 -13.81 -18.47 9.30
CA GLN A 31 -14.95 -19.33 9.63
C GLN A 31 -15.48 -19.12 11.04
N GLN A 32 -14.82 -18.31 11.88
CA GLN A 32 -15.28 -17.98 13.21
C GLN A 32 -16.33 -16.85 13.18
N GLU A 33 -17.03 -16.65 14.30
CA GLU A 33 -17.81 -15.41 14.52
C GLU A 33 -16.89 -14.19 14.32
N ASP A 34 -17.47 -13.05 13.92
CA ASP A 34 -16.75 -11.77 13.69
C ASP A 34 -15.53 -11.83 12.74
N ARG A 35 -15.42 -12.90 11.94
CA ARG A 35 -14.22 -13.23 11.14
C ARG A 35 -12.99 -13.45 12.02
N GLY A 36 -13.16 -14.00 13.22
CA GLY A 36 -12.05 -14.38 14.09
C GLY A 36 -11.29 -13.21 14.71
N ALA A 37 -11.84 -11.99 14.65
CA ALA A 37 -11.31 -10.83 15.36
C ALA A 37 -11.26 -11.10 16.87
N GLY A 38 -12.34 -11.62 17.47
CA GLY A 38 -12.40 -11.95 18.89
C GLY A 38 -11.37 -13.01 19.29
N GLU A 39 -11.18 -14.04 18.47
CA GLU A 39 -10.18 -15.10 18.68
C GLU A 39 -8.75 -14.56 18.57
N ALA A 40 -8.46 -13.71 17.58
CA ALA A 40 -7.16 -13.06 17.41
C ALA A 40 -6.82 -12.17 18.61
N VAL A 41 -7.77 -11.34 19.05
CA VAL A 41 -7.61 -10.48 20.24
C VAL A 41 -7.40 -11.31 21.50
N ALA A 42 -8.21 -12.35 21.74
CA ALA A 42 -8.08 -13.22 22.91
C ALA A 42 -6.72 -13.92 22.94
N CYS A 43 -6.25 -14.40 21.78
CA CYS A 43 -4.94 -15.02 21.65
C CYS A 43 -3.81 -14.04 21.97
N LEU A 44 -3.82 -12.84 21.38
CA LEU A 44 -2.79 -11.81 21.60
C LEU A 44 -2.74 -11.31 23.04
N LEU A 45 -3.87 -11.32 23.75
CA LEU A 45 -3.91 -10.93 25.16
C LEU A 45 -3.36 -12.01 26.10
N ALA A 46 -3.41 -13.29 25.70
CA ALA A 46 -3.07 -14.44 26.54
C ALA A 46 -1.70 -15.05 26.24
N THR A 47 -1.29 -15.05 24.97
CA THR A 47 -0.08 -15.77 24.54
C THR A 47 1.20 -15.13 25.06
N ARG A 48 2.24 -15.95 25.13
CA ARG A 48 3.63 -15.56 25.42
C ARG A 48 4.60 -16.03 24.34
N ASP A 49 4.06 -16.61 23.27
CA ASP A 49 4.81 -17.11 22.12
C ASP A 49 4.86 -16.00 21.07
N ASP A 50 6.07 -15.53 20.77
CA ASP A 50 6.34 -14.44 19.84
C ASP A 50 5.86 -14.76 18.41
N ARG A 51 6.06 -16.01 17.95
CA ARG A 51 5.61 -16.45 16.63
C ARG A 51 4.10 -16.49 16.53
N VAL A 52 3.41 -16.99 17.56
CA VAL A 52 1.93 -16.97 17.61
C VAL A 52 1.42 -15.53 17.60
N ALA A 53 2.05 -14.66 18.39
CA ALA A 53 1.67 -13.25 18.46
C ALA A 53 1.83 -12.56 17.10
N GLU A 54 2.93 -12.83 16.39
CA GLU A 54 3.19 -12.25 15.06
C GLU A 54 2.10 -12.61 14.04
N PHE A 55 1.72 -13.89 13.94
CA PHE A 55 0.66 -14.29 13.00
C PHE A 55 -0.72 -13.75 13.39
N ALA A 56 -1.04 -13.73 14.69
CA ALA A 56 -2.32 -13.20 15.15
C ALA A 56 -2.41 -11.67 14.95
N ALA A 57 -1.32 -10.94 15.19
CA ALA A 57 -1.25 -9.49 14.93
C ALA A 57 -1.31 -9.18 13.43
N GLN A 58 -0.63 -9.97 12.60
CA GLN A 58 -0.72 -9.87 11.14
C GLN A 58 -2.17 -10.06 10.67
N TYR A 59 -2.89 -11.07 11.17
CA TYR A 59 -4.29 -11.26 10.82
C TYR A 59 -5.17 -10.10 11.29
N LEU A 60 -5.00 -9.64 12.54
CA LEU A 60 -5.77 -8.52 13.08
C LEU A 60 -5.55 -7.23 12.28
N ALA A 61 -4.35 -7.02 11.74
CA ALA A 61 -4.03 -5.89 10.86
C ALA A 61 -4.87 -5.90 9.56
N LEU A 62 -5.26 -7.07 9.05
CA LEU A 62 -6.07 -7.21 7.83
C LEU A 62 -7.53 -6.78 8.02
N LEU A 63 -8.01 -6.73 9.27
CA LEU A 63 -9.40 -6.42 9.59
C LEU A 63 -9.60 -4.92 9.83
N PRO A 64 -10.55 -4.27 9.14
CA PRO A 64 -10.83 -2.85 9.33
C PRO A 64 -11.71 -2.60 10.56
N ARG A 65 -11.76 -1.34 11.02
CA ARG A 65 -12.68 -0.83 12.06
C ARG A 65 -12.53 -1.45 13.45
N LEU A 66 -11.35 -1.99 13.76
CA LEU A 66 -11.03 -2.58 15.06
C LEU A 66 -10.02 -1.75 15.87
N HIS A 67 -10.12 -0.42 15.80
CA HIS A 67 -9.14 0.48 16.44
C HIS A 67 -9.04 0.27 17.95
N ALA A 68 -10.17 0.09 18.65
CA ALA A 68 -10.16 -0.10 20.11
C ALA A 68 -9.46 -1.40 20.52
N GLU A 69 -9.73 -2.48 19.78
CA GLU A 69 -9.14 -3.80 19.96
C GLU A 69 -7.64 -3.76 19.65
N LYS A 70 -7.24 -3.15 18.52
CA LYS A 70 -5.83 -2.99 18.13
C LYS A 70 -5.05 -2.18 19.17
N ASN A 71 -5.62 -1.09 19.70
CA ASN A 71 -5.01 -0.32 20.80
C ASN A 71 -4.86 -1.15 22.08
N ARG A 72 -5.91 -1.87 22.49
CA ARG A 72 -5.88 -2.73 23.69
C ARG A 72 -4.82 -3.83 23.59
N VAL A 73 -4.74 -4.48 22.43
CA VAL A 73 -3.73 -5.52 22.17
C VAL A 73 -2.33 -4.91 22.17
N ALA A 74 -2.09 -3.83 21.42
CA ALA A 74 -0.78 -3.19 21.36
C ALA A 74 -0.30 -2.71 22.74
N GLN A 75 -1.20 -2.18 23.58
CA GLN A 75 -0.87 -1.83 24.97
C GLN A 75 -0.40 -3.04 25.80
N ARG A 76 -1.01 -4.22 25.60
CA ARG A 76 -0.59 -5.45 26.27
C ARG A 76 0.76 -5.94 25.74
N LEU A 77 0.94 -5.97 24.43
CA LEU A 77 2.18 -6.43 23.78
C LEU A 77 3.37 -5.53 24.15
N ARG A 78 3.16 -4.21 24.25
CA ARG A 78 4.15 -3.24 24.74
C ARG A 78 4.76 -3.59 26.09
N GLY A 79 3.99 -4.24 26.98
CA GLY A 79 4.46 -4.60 28.32
C GLY A 79 5.35 -5.84 28.38
N ASP A 80 5.68 -6.46 27.24
CA ASP A 80 6.46 -7.69 27.15
C ASP A 80 7.44 -7.61 25.97
N GLU A 81 8.74 -7.45 26.27
CA GLU A 81 9.78 -7.15 25.29
C GLU A 81 9.83 -8.15 24.13
N SER A 82 9.54 -9.44 24.36
CA SER A 82 9.56 -10.46 23.31
C SER A 82 8.38 -10.35 22.34
N LEU A 83 7.31 -9.65 22.73
CA LEU A 83 6.07 -9.53 21.96
C LEU A 83 5.95 -8.17 21.24
N VAL A 84 6.86 -7.24 21.50
CA VAL A 84 6.89 -5.91 20.90
C VAL A 84 6.91 -5.94 19.36
N PRO A 85 7.65 -6.84 18.68
CA PRO A 85 7.62 -6.93 17.22
C PRO A 85 6.21 -7.12 16.65
N ALA A 86 5.36 -7.93 17.31
CA ALA A 86 3.98 -8.13 16.88
C ALA A 86 3.13 -6.85 17.00
N ALA A 87 3.44 -5.96 17.95
CA ALA A 87 2.74 -4.68 18.09
C ALA A 87 3.06 -3.71 16.94
N SER A 88 4.25 -3.80 16.34
CA SER A 88 4.65 -2.95 15.20
C SER A 88 3.69 -3.08 14.02
N ARG A 89 3.12 -4.28 13.80
CA ARG A 89 2.13 -4.57 12.77
C ARG A 89 0.85 -3.75 12.91
N LEU A 90 0.53 -3.27 14.11
CA LEU A 90 -0.71 -2.57 14.41
C LEU A 90 -0.56 -1.04 14.38
N VAL A 91 0.67 -0.52 14.31
CA VAL A 91 1.01 0.91 14.36
C VAL A 91 0.11 1.82 13.50
N PRO A 92 -0.26 1.46 12.25
CA PRO A 92 -1.10 2.32 11.42
C PRO A 92 -2.46 2.67 12.03
N TRP A 93 -2.96 1.84 12.96
CA TRP A 93 -4.30 1.99 13.56
C TRP A 93 -4.27 2.39 15.04
N LEU A 94 -3.08 2.57 15.63
CA LEU A 94 -2.92 2.94 17.04
C LEU A 94 -3.20 4.43 17.26
N SER A 95 -3.70 4.75 18.45
CA SER A 95 -3.95 6.12 18.87
C SER A 95 -2.64 6.89 19.07
N GLU A 96 -2.67 8.20 18.82
CA GLU A 96 -1.52 9.08 19.06
C GLU A 96 -1.05 9.00 20.52
N GLN A 97 -1.96 8.82 21.49
CA GLN A 97 -1.61 8.65 22.90
C GLN A 97 -0.73 7.42 23.10
N LEU A 98 -1.17 6.24 22.66
CA LEU A 98 -0.40 5.00 22.84
C LEU A 98 0.95 5.07 22.12
N LEU A 99 0.98 5.65 20.92
CA LEU A 99 2.23 5.84 20.18
C LEU A 99 3.17 6.81 20.90
N GLY A 100 2.65 7.91 21.46
CA GLY A 100 3.44 8.83 22.28
C GLY A 100 4.10 8.14 23.46
N GLU A 101 3.36 7.29 24.16
CA GLU A 101 3.90 6.52 25.28
C GLU A 101 4.96 5.48 24.82
N MET A 102 4.79 4.84 23.66
CA MET A 102 5.81 3.93 23.08
C MET A 102 7.07 4.69 22.63
N ILE A 103 6.92 5.91 22.11
CA ILE A 103 8.04 6.80 21.78
C ILE A 103 8.82 7.17 23.03
N ASP A 104 8.13 7.51 24.12
CA ASP A 104 8.76 7.84 25.40
C ASP A 104 9.55 6.64 25.96
N ASP A 105 9.00 5.42 25.87
CA ASP A 105 9.71 4.20 26.28
C ASP A 105 11.00 3.98 25.47
N TYR A 106 10.94 4.13 24.13
CA TYR A 106 12.11 3.97 23.25
C TYR A 106 13.19 5.01 23.58
N LEU A 107 12.78 6.25 23.74
CA LEU A 107 13.68 7.35 24.05
C LEU A 107 14.26 7.24 25.47
N GLY A 108 13.58 6.53 26.37
CA GLY A 108 14.00 6.26 27.75
C GLY A 108 14.92 5.04 27.89
N SER A 109 14.85 4.06 26.99
CA SER A 109 15.69 2.85 27.05
C SER A 109 17.17 3.16 26.81
N GLY A 110 17.46 4.15 25.96
CA GLY A 110 18.82 4.46 25.52
C GLY A 110 19.42 3.40 24.59
N GLU A 111 18.62 2.46 24.09
CA GLU A 111 19.03 1.39 23.19
C GLU A 111 18.46 1.64 21.77
N PRO A 112 19.25 2.18 20.83
CA PRO A 112 18.76 2.55 19.50
C PRO A 112 18.15 1.38 18.71
N TYR A 113 18.62 0.15 18.97
CA TYR A 113 18.20 -1.10 18.32
C TYR A 113 17.52 -2.07 19.30
N GLY A 114 16.92 -1.55 20.37
CA GLY A 114 16.16 -2.35 21.33
C GLY A 114 14.82 -2.86 20.76
N PRO A 115 14.02 -3.59 21.55
CA PRO A 115 12.77 -4.21 21.11
C PRO A 115 11.77 -3.25 20.45
N LEU A 116 11.78 -1.97 20.82
CA LEU A 116 10.88 -0.94 20.31
C LEU A 116 11.28 -0.36 18.94
N PHE A 117 12.45 -0.73 18.40
CA PHE A 117 12.96 -0.19 17.13
C PHE A 117 11.93 -0.31 15.99
N ASP A 118 11.34 -1.49 15.80
CA ASP A 118 10.36 -1.72 14.73
C ASP A 118 9.11 -0.84 14.88
N ILE A 119 8.67 -0.57 16.11
CA ILE A 119 7.57 0.35 16.37
C ILE A 119 7.95 1.76 15.94
N ILE A 120 9.12 2.25 16.35
CA ILE A 120 9.56 3.62 16.02
C ILE A 120 9.78 3.78 14.52
N TYR A 121 10.33 2.76 13.86
CA TYR A 121 10.44 2.74 12.41
C TYR A 121 9.06 2.85 11.73
N GLU A 122 8.08 2.03 12.15
CA GLU A 122 6.72 2.09 11.60
C GLU A 122 6.00 3.41 11.94
N VAL A 123 6.24 4.01 13.12
CA VAL A 123 5.75 5.36 13.46
C VAL A 123 6.36 6.40 12.51
N GLY A 124 7.65 6.27 12.16
CA GLY A 124 8.29 7.11 11.15
C GLY A 124 7.59 7.04 9.80
N LEU A 125 7.13 5.86 9.39
CA LEU A 125 6.44 5.65 8.11
C LEU A 125 5.01 6.20 8.11
N TYR A 126 4.25 5.93 9.17
CA TYR A 126 2.82 6.20 9.21
C TYR A 126 2.44 7.49 9.92
N GLN A 127 3.23 7.95 10.89
CA GLN A 127 2.94 9.13 11.71
C GLN A 127 4.23 9.95 11.99
N PRO A 128 4.99 10.34 10.95
CA PRO A 128 6.29 11.02 11.12
C PRO A 128 6.22 12.28 11.98
N ALA A 129 5.08 12.97 11.98
CA ALA A 129 4.86 14.17 12.79
C ALA A 129 5.05 13.93 14.30
N LEU A 130 4.76 12.72 14.81
CA LEU A 130 4.95 12.38 16.23
C LEU A 130 6.44 12.26 16.60
N LEU A 131 7.31 11.87 15.67
CA LEU A 131 8.75 11.69 15.92
C LEU A 131 9.57 12.95 15.67
N ARG A 132 9.11 13.88 14.83
CA ARG A 132 9.85 15.12 14.50
C ARG A 132 10.31 15.93 15.72
N PRO A 133 9.51 16.11 16.79
CA PRO A 133 9.96 16.80 18.01
C PRO A 133 11.16 16.13 18.69
N HIS A 134 11.40 14.84 18.40
CA HIS A 134 12.43 14.02 19.01
C HIS A 134 13.60 13.72 18.07
N LEU A 135 13.64 14.32 16.87
CA LEU A 135 14.64 14.02 15.83
C LEU A 135 16.10 14.10 16.31
N SER A 136 16.41 15.03 17.22
CA SER A 136 17.76 15.19 17.78
C SER A 136 18.20 14.03 18.69
N ARG A 137 17.26 13.20 19.14
CA ARG A 137 17.49 12.02 20.00
C ARG A 137 17.40 10.70 19.23
N ILE A 138 16.94 10.72 17.98
CA ILE A 138 16.86 9.56 17.10
C ILE A 138 18.12 9.55 16.25
N GLU A 139 19.08 8.69 16.58
CA GLU A 139 20.36 8.60 15.86
C GLU A 139 20.27 7.76 14.59
N ASP A 140 19.36 6.79 14.57
CA ASP A 140 19.25 5.80 13.51
C ASP A 140 18.85 6.43 12.15
N ALA A 141 19.54 6.01 11.10
CA ALA A 141 19.35 6.56 9.76
C ALA A 141 18.05 6.07 9.12
N ASP A 142 17.64 4.83 9.36
CA ASP A 142 16.45 4.23 8.75
C ASP A 142 15.17 4.86 9.31
N VAL A 143 15.12 5.12 10.61
CA VAL A 143 14.02 5.90 11.21
C VAL A 143 13.98 7.32 10.64
N ARG A 144 15.13 7.97 10.44
CA ARG A 144 15.20 9.29 9.80
C ARG A 144 14.72 9.26 8.35
N PHE A 145 15.03 8.21 7.61
CA PHE A 145 14.54 8.02 6.24
C PHE A 145 13.04 7.74 6.21
N ALA A 146 12.52 6.97 7.16
CA ALA A 146 11.08 6.74 7.29
C ALA A 146 10.31 8.06 7.47
N MET A 147 10.88 9.03 8.20
CA MET A 147 10.29 10.34 8.46
C MET A 147 10.36 11.35 7.31
N MET A 148 10.89 10.97 6.13
CA MET A 148 11.12 11.92 5.04
C MET A 148 9.84 12.62 4.57
N SER A 149 8.69 11.94 4.56
CA SER A 149 7.42 12.54 4.15
C SER A 149 7.07 13.72 5.05
N GLY A 150 6.86 14.90 4.46
CA GLY A 150 6.59 16.14 5.19
C GLY A 150 7.78 16.67 5.98
N SER A 151 9.01 16.34 5.58
CA SER A 151 10.22 16.93 6.17
C SER A 151 10.21 18.47 6.07
N PRO A 152 10.88 19.17 6.99
CA PRO A 152 11.02 20.62 6.95
C PRO A 152 11.55 21.15 5.60
N ASP A 153 10.92 22.21 5.09
CA ASP A 153 11.26 22.82 3.79
C ASP A 153 12.64 23.50 3.79
N ASP A 154 13.20 23.82 4.96
CA ASP A 154 14.56 24.36 5.10
C ASP A 154 15.64 23.33 4.69
N TYR A 155 15.29 22.05 4.54
CA TYR A 155 16.20 21.01 4.02
C TYR A 155 16.33 21.07 2.49
N VAL A 156 15.36 21.66 1.78
CA VAL A 156 15.32 21.67 0.30
C VAL A 156 16.59 22.25 -0.33
N PRO A 157 17.09 23.44 0.05
CA PRO A 157 18.31 23.99 -0.54
C PRO A 157 19.52 23.07 -0.34
N GLY A 158 19.61 22.41 0.82
CA GLY A 158 20.69 21.48 1.14
C GLY A 158 20.73 20.25 0.22
N PHE A 159 19.57 19.72 -0.17
CA PHE A 159 19.49 18.62 -1.14
C PHE A 159 19.86 19.07 -2.55
N VAL A 160 19.35 20.23 -2.99
CA VAL A 160 19.67 20.81 -4.31
C VAL A 160 21.17 21.09 -4.43
N ASP A 161 21.78 21.72 -3.42
CA ASP A 161 23.22 22.03 -3.39
C ASP A 161 24.09 20.76 -3.35
N ARG A 162 23.63 19.72 -2.65
CA ARG A 162 24.34 18.43 -2.59
C ARG A 162 24.33 17.76 -3.97
N TRP A 163 23.18 17.76 -4.64
CA TRP A 163 23.07 17.21 -5.98
C TRP A 163 23.91 18.02 -6.99
N ARG A 164 23.81 19.35 -7.03
CA ARG A 164 24.61 20.18 -7.96
C ARG A 164 26.12 19.97 -7.81
N ARG A 165 26.61 19.87 -6.57
CA ARG A 165 28.05 19.70 -6.29
C ARG A 165 28.58 18.29 -6.55
N ALA A 166 27.81 17.27 -6.20
CA ALA A 166 28.29 15.89 -6.19
C ALA A 166 27.67 15.00 -7.28
N GLN A 167 26.67 15.51 -8.02
CA GLN A 167 25.87 14.79 -9.01
C GLN A 167 25.33 13.46 -8.47
N LYS A 168 25.00 13.42 -7.18
CA LYS A 168 24.48 12.23 -6.51
C LYS A 168 22.96 12.16 -6.68
N ALA A 169 22.48 11.25 -7.53
CA ALA A 169 21.05 11.00 -7.74
C ALA A 169 20.26 10.78 -6.43
N GLY A 170 20.90 10.16 -5.42
CA GLY A 170 20.29 9.95 -4.10
C GLY A 170 19.82 11.22 -3.39
N ALA A 171 20.42 12.39 -3.65
CA ALA A 171 19.97 13.65 -3.05
C ALA A 171 18.62 14.13 -3.61
N LEU A 172 18.37 13.94 -4.91
CA LEU A 172 17.09 14.29 -5.51
C LEU A 172 16.01 13.26 -5.18
N ASN A 173 16.37 11.97 -5.04
CA ASN A 173 15.44 10.96 -4.54
C ASN A 173 14.93 11.29 -3.12
N LEU A 174 15.82 11.74 -2.23
CA LEU A 174 15.41 12.19 -0.90
C LEU A 174 14.57 13.47 -0.95
N LEU A 175 14.94 14.43 -1.81
CA LEU A 175 14.13 15.63 -2.04
C LEU A 175 12.71 15.27 -2.51
N ALA A 176 12.58 14.36 -3.48
CA ALA A 176 11.28 13.91 -3.98
C ALA A 176 10.46 13.21 -2.88
N ARG A 177 11.11 12.41 -2.03
CA ARG A 177 10.46 11.76 -0.87
C ARG A 177 9.98 12.76 0.19
N MET A 178 10.48 14.00 0.23
CA MET A 178 9.92 15.00 1.14
C MET A 178 8.43 15.24 0.90
N ARG A 179 7.97 15.14 -0.36
CA ARG A 179 6.55 15.27 -0.73
C ARG A 179 5.90 16.56 -0.21
N THR A 180 6.68 17.62 -0.13
CA THR A 180 6.22 18.97 0.18
C THR A 180 6.13 19.81 -1.09
N GLU A 181 5.32 20.86 -1.07
CA GLU A 181 5.20 21.77 -2.21
C GLU A 181 6.56 22.43 -2.52
N ALA A 182 7.34 22.82 -1.51
CA ALA A 182 8.67 23.40 -1.73
C ALA A 182 9.63 22.43 -2.42
N ALA A 183 9.59 21.15 -2.06
CA ALA A 183 10.41 20.12 -2.70
C ALA A 183 9.99 19.89 -4.16
N ALA A 184 8.69 19.83 -4.44
CA ALA A 184 8.17 19.69 -5.80
C ALA A 184 8.52 20.90 -6.67
N GLN A 185 8.36 22.13 -6.16
CA GLN A 185 8.74 23.35 -6.87
C GLN A 185 10.24 23.43 -7.15
N ALA A 186 11.08 22.99 -6.20
CA ALA A 186 12.51 22.89 -6.44
C ALA A 186 12.82 21.93 -7.59
N LEU A 187 12.21 20.73 -7.61
CA LEU A 187 12.39 19.75 -8.69
C LEU A 187 11.90 20.25 -10.05
N LEU A 188 10.75 20.93 -10.10
CA LEU A 188 10.26 21.58 -11.33
C LEU A 188 11.29 22.58 -11.88
N GLY A 189 11.90 23.36 -11.00
CA GLY A 189 12.96 24.33 -11.34
C GLY A 189 14.26 23.70 -11.87
N LEU A 190 14.45 22.39 -11.72
CA LEU A 190 15.63 21.66 -12.22
C LEU A 190 15.43 21.06 -13.62
N ARG A 191 14.29 21.25 -14.29
CA ARG A 191 14.01 20.61 -15.59
C ARG A 191 15.13 20.72 -16.61
N ALA A 192 15.71 21.91 -16.75
CA ALA A 192 16.75 22.21 -17.74
C ALA A 192 18.07 21.46 -17.46
N ASP A 193 18.26 20.96 -16.24
CA ASP A 193 19.47 20.27 -15.84
C ASP A 193 19.42 18.75 -16.13
N PHE A 194 18.27 18.22 -16.57
CA PHE A 194 18.09 16.81 -16.91
C PHE A 194 18.13 16.56 -18.42
N SER A 195 18.98 15.64 -18.86
CA SER A 195 19.01 15.16 -20.25
C SER A 195 17.85 14.22 -20.57
N GLU A 196 17.49 13.34 -19.63
CA GLU A 196 16.42 12.36 -19.76
C GLU A 196 15.12 12.89 -19.13
N PRO A 197 14.06 13.18 -19.92
CA PRO A 197 12.80 13.69 -19.37
C PRO A 197 12.19 12.75 -18.33
N ALA A 198 12.23 11.44 -18.56
CA ALA A 198 11.58 10.44 -17.69
C ALA A 198 12.16 10.40 -16.26
N GLU A 199 13.46 10.64 -16.10
CA GLU A 199 14.09 10.70 -14.77
C GLU A 199 13.57 11.89 -13.97
N TRP A 200 13.48 13.06 -14.62
CA TRP A 200 12.92 14.26 -14.01
C TRP A 200 11.41 14.11 -13.71
N GLU A 201 10.64 13.56 -14.65
CA GLU A 201 9.20 13.32 -14.47
C GLU A 201 8.94 12.43 -13.25
N THR A 202 9.69 11.33 -13.12
CA THR A 202 9.60 10.42 -11.97
C THR A 202 9.80 11.16 -10.64
N LEU A 203 10.81 12.04 -10.56
CA LEU A 203 11.10 12.80 -9.34
C LEU A 203 9.99 13.80 -9.00
N VAL A 204 9.46 14.51 -10.00
CA VAL A 204 8.37 15.50 -9.82
C VAL A 204 7.08 14.80 -9.38
N GLU A 205 6.77 13.66 -9.99
CA GLU A 205 5.60 12.84 -9.66
C GLU A 205 5.70 12.23 -8.26
N MET A 206 6.88 11.72 -7.89
CA MET A 206 7.16 11.27 -6.53
C MET A 206 7.00 12.39 -5.49
N ALA A 207 7.35 13.63 -5.84
CA ALA A 207 7.18 14.80 -4.98
C ALA A 207 5.72 15.28 -4.88
N GLY A 208 4.81 14.70 -5.67
CA GLY A 208 3.38 14.91 -5.57
C GLY A 208 2.76 15.78 -6.66
N ARG A 209 3.49 16.07 -7.76
CA ARG A 209 3.03 16.95 -8.84
C ARG A 209 3.12 16.26 -10.20
N LEU A 210 2.22 16.57 -11.12
CA LEU A 210 2.37 16.13 -12.51
C LEU A 210 3.34 17.06 -13.27
N PRO A 211 4.14 16.54 -14.21
CA PRO A 211 5.14 17.33 -14.94
C PRO A 211 4.53 18.25 -16.01
N ASP A 212 3.34 17.93 -16.49
CA ASP A 212 2.63 18.54 -17.62
C ASP A 212 1.38 19.33 -17.21
N ALA A 213 1.03 19.32 -15.91
CA ALA A 213 -0.14 20.00 -15.38
C ALA A 213 0.17 20.63 -14.02
N ASP A 214 -0.51 21.72 -13.68
CA ASP A 214 -0.47 22.35 -12.35
C ASP A 214 -1.31 21.54 -11.33
N GLU A 215 -1.17 20.21 -11.39
CA GLU A 215 -2.02 19.25 -10.69
C GLU A 215 -1.17 18.32 -9.81
N ARG A 216 -1.85 17.67 -8.86
CA ARG A 216 -1.22 16.64 -8.03
C ARG A 216 -1.10 15.33 -8.80
N SER A 217 0.01 14.62 -8.58
CA SER A 217 0.23 13.29 -9.18
C SER A 217 -0.68 12.21 -8.60
N GLY A 218 -1.31 12.44 -7.46
CA GLY A 218 -2.37 11.58 -6.91
C GLY A 218 -3.46 12.36 -6.20
N TYR A 219 -4.51 11.66 -5.79
CA TYR A 219 -5.68 12.27 -5.14
C TYR A 219 -5.48 12.41 -3.62
N ALA A 220 -6.13 13.39 -2.99
CA ALA A 220 -6.14 13.52 -1.52
C ALA A 220 -7.58 13.66 -1.02
N PRO A 221 -7.92 13.12 0.16
CA PRO A 221 -7.04 12.39 1.10
C PRO A 221 -6.68 10.96 0.65
N ALA A 222 -5.70 10.37 1.33
CA ALA A 222 -5.30 8.97 1.18
C ALA A 222 -6.02 8.07 2.18
N SER A 223 -6.31 6.84 1.76
CA SER A 223 -6.96 5.79 2.55
C SER A 223 -6.18 4.49 2.46
N MET A 224 -6.11 3.75 3.57
CA MET A 224 -5.72 2.35 3.58
C MET A 224 -6.92 1.49 3.18
N GLY A 225 -6.66 0.43 2.42
CA GLY A 225 -7.68 -0.53 2.00
C GLY A 225 -7.59 -1.86 2.74
N SER A 226 -8.72 -2.41 3.16
CA SER A 226 -8.85 -3.77 3.69
C SER A 226 -9.85 -4.56 2.86
N VAL A 227 -9.50 -5.79 2.48
CA VAL A 227 -10.42 -6.66 1.74
C VAL A 227 -11.47 -7.21 2.70
N VAL A 228 -12.74 -7.00 2.36
CA VAL A 228 -13.92 -7.40 3.14
C VAL A 228 -14.91 -8.18 2.27
N ASP A 229 -15.97 -8.72 2.87
CA ASP A 229 -17.00 -9.42 2.12
C ASP A 229 -17.73 -8.49 1.16
N ARG A 230 -18.30 -9.11 0.13
CA ARG A 230 -19.15 -8.43 -0.84
C ARG A 230 -20.26 -7.66 -0.12
N GLY A 231 -20.42 -6.38 -0.45
CA GLY A 231 -21.49 -5.53 0.06
C GLY A 231 -21.18 -4.79 1.37
N GLU A 232 -20.06 -5.06 2.04
CA GLU A 232 -19.61 -4.26 3.19
C GLU A 232 -19.03 -2.90 2.79
N SER A 233 -18.64 -2.76 1.52
CA SER A 233 -18.11 -1.54 0.93
C SER A 233 -18.62 -1.41 -0.52
N PRO A 234 -18.81 -0.17 -1.02
CA PRO A 234 -19.21 0.08 -2.41
C PRO A 234 -18.07 -0.16 -3.42
N HIS A 235 -16.82 -0.28 -2.97
CA HIS A 235 -15.68 -0.52 -3.83
C HIS A 235 -15.53 -2.03 -4.11
N VAL A 236 -15.78 -2.46 -5.34
CA VAL A 236 -15.86 -3.88 -5.71
C VAL A 236 -14.47 -4.42 -6.07
N MET A 237 -14.12 -5.59 -5.56
CA MET A 237 -12.90 -6.33 -5.93
C MET A 237 -13.26 -7.70 -6.50
N GLY A 238 -12.58 -8.13 -7.57
CA GLY A 238 -12.88 -9.41 -8.21
C GLY A 238 -14.28 -9.45 -8.84
N GLY A 239 -14.81 -10.67 -8.97
CA GLY A 239 -16.14 -10.93 -9.54
C GLY A 239 -16.20 -10.77 -11.05
N SER A 240 -17.40 -10.96 -11.63
CA SER A 240 -17.60 -10.81 -13.06
C SER A 240 -17.67 -9.33 -13.47
N TYR A 241 -17.13 -9.04 -14.65
CA TYR A 241 -17.28 -7.75 -15.31
C TYR A 241 -18.03 -7.97 -16.63
N PRO A 242 -19.02 -7.14 -16.98
CA PRO A 242 -19.81 -7.33 -18.19
C PRO A 242 -18.99 -7.01 -19.45
N GLY A 243 -19.16 -7.83 -20.48
CA GLY A 243 -18.58 -7.61 -21.80
C GLY A 243 -17.24 -8.33 -22.01
N GLU A 244 -16.53 -7.90 -23.05
CA GLU A 244 -15.20 -8.43 -23.38
C GLU A 244 -14.13 -7.80 -22.48
N LEU A 245 -13.05 -8.55 -22.26
CA LEU A 245 -11.95 -8.22 -21.36
C LEU A 245 -10.61 -8.23 -22.11
N PRO A 246 -9.58 -7.53 -21.59
CA PRO A 246 -8.22 -7.66 -22.10
C PRO A 246 -7.77 -9.11 -22.06
N LEU A 247 -7.12 -9.60 -23.11
CA LEU A 247 -6.52 -10.92 -23.15
C LEU A 247 -5.00 -10.81 -23.11
N CYS A 248 -4.34 -11.75 -22.44
CA CYS A 248 -2.90 -11.84 -22.48
C CYS A 248 -2.44 -12.16 -23.92
N PRO A 249 -1.49 -11.42 -24.51
CA PRO A 249 -1.07 -11.62 -25.89
C PRO A 249 -0.30 -12.94 -26.12
N VAL A 250 0.11 -13.62 -25.05
CA VAL A 250 0.89 -14.87 -25.14
C VAL A 250 0.03 -16.10 -24.87
N CYS A 251 -0.77 -16.10 -23.81
CA CYS A 251 -1.55 -17.26 -23.40
C CYS A 251 -3.06 -17.08 -23.52
N GLU A 252 -3.51 -15.93 -24.03
CA GLU A 252 -4.93 -15.59 -24.30
C GLU A 252 -5.84 -15.64 -23.07
N LYS A 253 -5.29 -15.78 -21.86
CA LYS A 253 -6.05 -15.68 -20.61
C LYS A 253 -6.60 -14.27 -20.47
N ALA A 254 -7.89 -14.18 -20.15
CA ALA A 254 -8.53 -12.90 -19.89
C ALA A 254 -8.01 -12.28 -18.58
N ALA A 255 -7.90 -10.96 -18.56
CA ALA A 255 -7.74 -10.20 -17.34
C ALA A 255 -9.03 -10.23 -16.53
N GLU A 256 -8.91 -10.02 -15.23
CA GLU A 256 -10.01 -9.90 -14.30
C GLU A 256 -10.06 -8.50 -13.70
N ARG A 257 -11.25 -8.08 -13.29
CA ARG A 257 -11.39 -6.87 -12.48
C ARG A 257 -10.70 -7.10 -11.14
N VAL A 258 -9.66 -6.32 -10.87
CA VAL A 258 -8.99 -6.27 -9.57
C VAL A 258 -9.77 -5.40 -8.61
N LEU A 259 -10.16 -4.20 -9.07
CA LEU A 259 -10.82 -3.18 -8.25
C LEU A 259 -11.64 -2.23 -9.14
N THR A 260 -12.89 -1.98 -8.75
CA THR A 260 -13.69 -0.84 -9.20
C THR A 260 -13.97 0.04 -7.99
N LEU A 261 -13.62 1.32 -8.06
CA LEU A 261 -13.94 2.27 -6.99
C LEU A 261 -15.23 3.01 -7.33
N SER A 262 -16.19 3.03 -6.39
CA SER A 262 -17.33 3.92 -6.50
C SER A 262 -16.91 5.39 -6.32
N ALA A 263 -16.98 6.17 -7.39
CA ALA A 263 -16.60 7.58 -7.43
C ALA A 263 -17.41 8.44 -6.45
N ALA A 264 -18.69 8.09 -6.25
CA ALA A 264 -19.60 8.80 -5.34
C ALA A 264 -19.22 8.65 -3.86
N GLU A 265 -18.47 7.60 -3.52
CA GLU A 265 -18.11 7.23 -2.15
C GLU A 265 -16.63 7.51 -1.85
N LEU A 266 -15.90 8.10 -2.81
CA LEU A 266 -14.53 8.55 -2.60
C LEU A 266 -14.50 9.93 -1.93
N PRO A 267 -13.48 10.22 -1.09
CA PRO A 267 -13.32 11.52 -0.46
C PRO A 267 -12.75 12.60 -1.41
N PHE A 268 -12.59 12.26 -2.69
CA PHE A 268 -12.16 13.15 -3.76
C PHE A 268 -13.02 12.90 -5.01
N PRO A 269 -13.26 13.95 -5.82
CA PRO A 269 -14.18 13.84 -6.95
C PRO A 269 -13.56 13.06 -8.10
N LEU A 270 -14.34 12.14 -8.67
CA LEU A 270 -14.12 11.53 -9.98
C LEU A 270 -15.43 11.62 -10.79
N SER A 271 -15.34 11.77 -12.10
CA SER A 271 -16.51 11.88 -12.97
C SER A 271 -17.18 10.53 -13.28
N ALA A 272 -16.48 9.42 -13.06
CA ALA A 272 -16.96 8.05 -13.25
C ALA A 272 -16.18 7.06 -12.37
N ASP A 273 -16.73 5.86 -12.18
CA ASP A 273 -16.12 4.78 -11.39
C ASP A 273 -14.90 4.19 -12.13
N PRO A 274 -13.65 4.41 -11.66
CA PRO A 274 -12.49 3.80 -12.30
C PRO A 274 -12.48 2.29 -12.02
N SER A 275 -12.14 1.50 -13.05
CA SER A 275 -12.00 0.05 -12.96
C SER A 275 -10.62 -0.41 -13.44
N PHE A 276 -9.98 -1.27 -12.67
CA PHE A 276 -8.61 -1.74 -12.87
C PHE A 276 -8.60 -3.25 -13.13
N PHE A 277 -7.80 -3.69 -14.11
CA PHE A 277 -7.78 -5.06 -14.60
C PHE A 277 -6.37 -5.65 -14.58
N TRP A 278 -6.26 -6.94 -14.26
CA TRP A 278 -4.98 -7.65 -14.27
C TRP A 278 -5.14 -9.14 -14.59
N TYR A 279 -4.05 -9.79 -14.98
CA TYR A 279 -4.05 -11.19 -15.41
C TYR A 279 -3.66 -12.14 -14.27
N THR A 280 -4.22 -13.35 -14.28
CA THR A 280 -3.81 -14.47 -13.42
C THR A 280 -2.64 -15.28 -14.00
N CYS A 281 -2.16 -14.93 -15.19
CA CYS A 281 -1.12 -15.69 -15.87
C CYS A 281 0.29 -15.32 -15.39
N ALA A 282 1.14 -16.32 -15.17
CA ALA A 282 2.55 -16.14 -14.81
C ALA A 282 3.47 -16.10 -16.05
N CYS A 283 2.97 -15.65 -17.20
CA CYS A 283 3.80 -15.56 -18.41
C CYS A 283 4.64 -14.27 -18.47
N HIS A 284 4.33 -13.28 -17.61
CA HIS A 284 5.02 -11.99 -17.53
C HIS A 284 5.17 -11.28 -18.89
N ALA A 285 4.20 -11.47 -19.79
CA ALA A 285 4.23 -10.89 -21.12
C ALA A 285 3.95 -9.38 -21.13
N LEU A 286 3.36 -8.86 -20.04
CA LEU A 286 2.92 -7.49 -19.90
C LEU A 286 3.22 -7.01 -18.48
N ASP A 287 3.76 -5.80 -18.38
CA ASP A 287 3.93 -5.07 -17.11
C ASP A 287 2.84 -4.00 -16.92
N PHE A 288 1.92 -3.86 -17.88
CA PHE A 288 0.82 -2.92 -17.81
C PHE A 288 -0.42 -3.36 -18.61
N VAL A 289 -1.58 -2.81 -18.26
CA VAL A 289 -2.86 -2.92 -18.98
C VAL A 289 -3.50 -1.55 -19.05
N THR A 290 -3.99 -1.12 -20.21
CA THR A 290 -4.69 0.16 -20.36
C THR A 290 -6.00 -0.03 -21.11
N VAL A 291 -7.10 0.44 -20.52
CA VAL A 291 -8.45 0.31 -21.06
C VAL A 291 -9.23 1.60 -20.93
N LYS A 292 -10.15 1.85 -21.86
CA LYS A 292 -11.18 2.87 -21.76
C LYS A 292 -12.48 2.25 -21.27
N LEU A 293 -13.15 2.94 -20.36
CA LEU A 293 -14.48 2.59 -19.90
C LEU A 293 -15.49 3.36 -20.74
N ALA A 294 -16.03 2.72 -21.77
CA ALA A 294 -17.05 3.29 -22.63
C ALA A 294 -18.46 2.82 -22.20
N PRO A 295 -19.54 3.56 -22.56
CA PRO A 295 -20.90 3.12 -22.29
C PRO A 295 -21.26 1.75 -22.89
N THR A 296 -20.57 1.36 -23.97
CA THR A 296 -20.78 0.09 -24.68
C THR A 296 -19.94 -1.07 -24.13
N GLY A 297 -19.04 -0.83 -23.17
CA GLY A 297 -18.11 -1.82 -22.63
C GLY A 297 -16.68 -1.30 -22.53
N LEU A 298 -15.72 -2.22 -22.43
CA LEU A 298 -14.30 -1.88 -22.41
C LEU A 298 -13.74 -1.77 -23.83
N GLU A 299 -12.81 -0.84 -24.01
CA GLU A 299 -11.95 -0.74 -25.20
C GLU A 299 -10.49 -0.86 -24.75
N VAL A 300 -9.78 -1.85 -25.28
CA VAL A 300 -8.38 -2.15 -24.95
C VAL A 300 -7.44 -1.41 -25.91
N TYR A 301 -6.50 -0.60 -25.38
CA TYR A 301 -5.55 0.13 -26.22
C TYR A 301 -4.36 -0.73 -26.68
N TYR A 302 -3.98 -1.73 -25.89
CA TYR A 302 -2.77 -2.52 -26.14
C TYR A 302 -3.06 -4.01 -25.93
N GLY A 303 -3.12 -4.75 -27.04
CA GLY A 303 -3.30 -6.19 -27.03
C GLY A 303 -4.71 -6.65 -27.41
N PRO A 304 -4.94 -7.98 -27.39
CA PRO A 304 -6.20 -8.57 -27.78
C PRO A 304 -7.30 -8.31 -26.75
N GLN A 305 -8.55 -8.29 -27.21
CA GLN A 305 -9.77 -8.19 -26.41
C GLN A 305 -10.69 -9.35 -26.78
N GLY A 306 -11.37 -9.94 -25.80
CA GLY A 306 -12.34 -11.00 -26.04
C GLY A 306 -13.02 -11.52 -24.79
N THR A 307 -13.83 -12.55 -24.93
CA THR A 307 -14.62 -13.13 -23.83
C THR A 307 -13.73 -13.94 -22.88
N ALA A 308 -13.97 -13.83 -21.56
CA ALA A 308 -13.31 -14.68 -20.58
C ALA A 308 -13.76 -16.15 -20.72
N PRO A 309 -12.83 -17.12 -20.84
CA PRO A 309 -13.11 -18.54 -20.59
C PRO A 309 -13.78 -18.78 -19.23
N GLU A 310 -14.57 -19.85 -19.11
CA GLU A 310 -15.31 -20.19 -17.87
C GLU A 310 -14.41 -20.57 -16.67
N ASP A 311 -13.11 -20.86 -16.88
CA ASP A 311 -12.17 -21.29 -15.83
C ASP A 311 -10.76 -20.68 -16.01
N ASN A 312 -10.55 -19.47 -15.49
CA ASN A 312 -9.28 -18.73 -15.64
C ASN A 312 -8.47 -18.53 -14.35
N GLY A 313 -8.83 -19.23 -13.26
CA GLY A 313 -8.38 -18.83 -11.93
C GLY A 313 -9.02 -17.52 -11.50
N HIS A 314 -8.58 -16.96 -10.36
CA HIS A 314 -9.09 -15.67 -9.87
C HIS A 314 -7.96 -14.81 -9.32
N VAL A 315 -7.84 -13.55 -9.76
CA VAL A 315 -6.87 -12.58 -9.19
C VAL A 315 -7.25 -12.27 -7.74
N VAL A 316 -8.54 -12.06 -7.49
CA VAL A 316 -9.11 -11.84 -6.17
C VAL A 316 -9.91 -13.08 -5.77
N PRO A 317 -9.75 -13.66 -4.57
CA PRO A 317 -10.52 -14.83 -4.12
C PRO A 317 -12.04 -14.60 -4.07
N GLY A 318 -12.72 -14.77 -5.20
CA GLY A 318 -14.15 -14.49 -5.38
C GLY A 318 -14.48 -13.00 -5.50
N GLU A 319 -15.78 -12.67 -5.51
CA GLU A 319 -16.23 -11.26 -5.43
C GLU A 319 -16.13 -10.76 -3.99
N ARG A 320 -15.39 -9.69 -3.80
CA ARG A 320 -15.10 -9.05 -2.50
C ARG A 320 -15.32 -7.54 -2.62
N ALA A 321 -15.06 -6.82 -1.54
CA ALA A 321 -15.02 -5.37 -1.55
C ALA A 321 -13.79 -4.83 -0.83
N LEU A 322 -13.45 -3.56 -1.07
CA LEU A 322 -12.34 -2.87 -0.42
C LEU A 322 -12.91 -1.84 0.58
N ALA A 323 -12.84 -2.12 1.87
CA ALA A 323 -13.17 -1.13 2.90
C ALA A 323 -12.04 -0.11 3.01
N LEU A 324 -12.39 1.18 3.10
CA LEU A 324 -11.41 2.26 3.22
C LEU A 324 -11.40 2.84 4.62
N GLU A 325 -10.20 3.03 5.18
CA GLU A 325 -9.93 3.75 6.42
C GLU A 325 -8.93 4.88 6.15
N PRO A 326 -9.00 6.03 6.86
CA PRO A 326 -8.04 7.11 6.65
C PRO A 326 -6.59 6.62 6.81
N HIS A 327 -5.72 6.93 5.84
CA HIS A 327 -4.31 6.63 5.97
C HIS A 327 -3.66 7.61 6.97
N PRO A 328 -2.94 7.15 8.01
CA PRO A 328 -2.38 8.07 9.01
C PRO A 328 -1.35 9.04 8.41
N ASN A 329 -0.57 8.60 7.42
CA ASN A 329 0.31 9.48 6.65
C ASN A 329 -0.37 9.99 5.37
N GLN A 330 -0.96 11.18 5.43
CA GLN A 330 -1.64 11.80 4.27
C GLN A 330 -0.70 12.31 3.17
N LEU A 331 0.60 12.37 3.44
CA LEU A 331 1.64 12.64 2.43
C LEU A 331 2.15 11.33 1.81
N GLY A 332 1.71 10.17 2.31
CA GLY A 332 2.12 8.84 1.89
C GLY A 332 3.52 8.44 2.38
N ILE A 333 3.88 7.17 2.18
CA ILE A 333 5.11 6.58 2.72
C ILE A 333 6.32 6.93 1.84
N SER A 334 7.39 7.41 2.47
CA SER A 334 8.63 7.86 1.80
C SER A 334 9.64 6.77 1.49
N LEU A 335 9.35 5.50 1.78
CA LEU A 335 10.23 4.38 1.47
C LEU A 335 9.72 3.58 0.29
N ASP A 336 10.60 2.81 -0.32
CA ASP A 336 10.23 1.93 -1.41
C ASP A 336 9.20 0.90 -0.94
N GLY A 337 8.31 0.56 -1.86
CA GLY A 337 7.32 -0.48 -1.73
C GLY A 337 7.98 -1.84 -1.59
N THR A 338 7.31 -2.74 -0.90
CA THR A 338 7.64 -4.15 -0.85
C THR A 338 6.35 -4.92 -1.04
N GLY A 339 6.24 -5.67 -2.14
CA GLY A 339 5.08 -6.49 -2.44
C GLY A 339 4.77 -7.50 -1.34
N GLY A 340 3.53 -7.98 -1.27
CA GLY A 340 3.16 -9.14 -0.45
C GLY A 340 2.85 -8.85 1.03
N ASN A 341 2.60 -7.59 1.39
CA ASN A 341 2.35 -7.14 2.78
C ASN A 341 0.93 -6.59 3.03
N SER A 342 0.02 -6.74 2.08
CA SER A 342 -1.40 -6.33 2.16
C SER A 342 -1.59 -4.83 2.34
N ARG A 343 -0.66 -4.04 1.79
CA ARG A 343 -0.64 -2.58 1.89
C ARG A 343 -1.45 -1.95 0.74
N HIS A 344 -2.76 -2.20 0.72
CA HIS A 344 -3.65 -1.58 -0.26
C HIS A 344 -3.85 -0.09 0.06
N GLN A 345 -3.92 0.75 -0.98
CA GLN A 345 -4.10 2.19 -0.84
C GLN A 345 -5.08 2.73 -1.88
N VAL A 346 -5.87 3.74 -1.50
CA VAL A 346 -6.69 4.56 -2.41
C VAL A 346 -6.42 6.03 -2.13
N GLY A 347 -6.16 6.82 -3.16
CA GLY A 347 -5.64 8.18 -3.03
C GLY A 347 -4.20 8.18 -2.49
N GLY A 348 -3.71 9.37 -2.11
CA GLY A 348 -2.33 9.63 -1.76
C GLY A 348 -1.38 9.61 -2.96
N LEU A 349 -0.13 9.31 -2.68
CA LEU A 349 0.93 9.11 -3.67
C LEU A 349 1.35 7.64 -3.68
N PRO A 350 1.75 7.09 -4.84
CA PRO A 350 2.17 5.70 -4.92
C PRO A 350 3.38 5.45 -4.02
N ARG A 351 3.39 4.29 -3.37
CA ARG A 351 4.58 3.74 -2.73
C ARG A 351 5.23 2.76 -3.72
N TRP A 352 5.99 3.31 -4.67
CA TRP A 352 6.66 2.54 -5.72
C TRP A 352 7.64 1.52 -5.17
N ILE A 353 7.63 0.28 -5.68
CA ILE A 353 8.71 -0.70 -5.46
C ILE A 353 9.97 -0.16 -6.15
N THR A 354 9.84 0.19 -7.44
CA THR A 354 10.84 0.93 -8.20
C THR A 354 10.21 2.18 -8.76
N PRO A 355 10.72 3.39 -8.45
CA PRO A 355 10.20 4.63 -9.02
C PRO A 355 10.12 4.58 -10.55
N ALA A 356 8.97 4.99 -11.08
CA ALA A 356 8.69 5.04 -12.51
C ALA A 356 7.81 6.25 -12.83
N PRO A 357 7.87 6.78 -14.06
CA PRO A 357 6.97 7.83 -14.49
C PRO A 357 5.53 7.30 -14.59
N HIS A 358 4.55 8.15 -14.33
CA HIS A 358 3.15 7.83 -14.47
C HIS A 358 2.82 7.53 -15.95
N PRO A 359 1.89 6.59 -16.23
CA PRO A 359 1.48 6.33 -17.58
C PRO A 359 0.83 7.57 -18.19
N ARG A 360 1.07 7.78 -19.49
CA ARG A 360 0.40 8.82 -20.28
C ARG A 360 -0.92 8.28 -20.80
N CYS A 361 -1.97 9.08 -20.75
CA CYS A 361 -3.26 8.72 -21.33
C CYS A 361 -3.14 8.65 -22.87
N PRO A 362 -3.55 7.55 -23.51
CA PRO A 362 -3.47 7.40 -24.97
C PRO A 362 -4.40 8.36 -25.74
N GLU A 363 -5.41 8.95 -25.09
CA GLU A 363 -6.35 9.89 -25.72
C GLU A 363 -5.83 11.33 -25.71
N CYS A 364 -5.42 11.84 -24.55
CA CYS A 364 -5.02 13.24 -24.39
C CYS A 364 -3.50 13.46 -24.28
N GLY A 365 -2.71 12.39 -24.11
CA GLY A 365 -1.26 12.44 -23.95
C GLY A 365 -0.77 12.92 -22.58
N LEU A 366 -1.68 13.31 -21.67
CA LEU A 366 -1.32 13.82 -20.35
C LEU A 366 -0.93 12.70 -19.38
N ALA A 367 -0.10 13.01 -18.37
CA ALA A 367 0.18 12.07 -17.28
C ALA A 367 -1.08 11.77 -16.48
N MET A 368 -1.30 10.49 -16.20
CA MET A 368 -2.45 10.03 -15.44
C MET A 368 -2.18 10.14 -13.95
N ARG A 369 -3.22 10.51 -13.18
CA ARG A 369 -3.09 10.57 -11.71
C ARG A 369 -3.16 9.18 -11.12
N PHE A 370 -2.34 8.92 -10.11
CA PHE A 370 -2.42 7.74 -9.28
C PHE A 370 -3.74 7.73 -8.49
N VAL A 371 -4.44 6.60 -8.50
CA VAL A 371 -5.72 6.43 -7.81
C VAL A 371 -5.63 5.37 -6.72
N ALA A 372 -5.03 4.22 -6.99
CA ALA A 372 -5.02 3.11 -6.04
C ALA A 372 -3.81 2.19 -6.23
N SER A 373 -3.41 1.49 -5.18
CA SER A 373 -2.50 0.36 -5.26
C SER A 373 -3.11 -0.88 -4.61
N VAL A 374 -3.00 -2.02 -5.27
CA VAL A 374 -3.43 -3.32 -4.77
C VAL A 374 -2.20 -4.21 -4.63
N ASP A 375 -1.88 -4.59 -3.40
CA ASP A 375 -0.73 -5.42 -3.07
C ASP A 375 -1.09 -6.92 -3.08
N SER A 376 -0.15 -7.78 -3.44
CA SER A 376 -0.37 -9.24 -3.53
C SER A 376 -0.43 -9.98 -2.18
N GLY A 377 -0.36 -9.26 -1.06
CA GLY A 377 -0.27 -9.85 0.28
C GLY A 377 -1.51 -10.62 0.73
N PRO A 378 -1.43 -11.21 1.94
CA PRO A 378 -2.52 -11.99 2.50
C PRO A 378 -3.80 -11.16 2.72
N THR A 379 -4.96 -11.74 2.47
CA THR A 379 -6.26 -11.18 2.89
C THR A 379 -6.90 -12.12 3.89
N PRO A 380 -7.99 -11.72 4.59
CA PRO A 380 -8.78 -12.65 5.39
C PRO A 380 -9.33 -13.85 4.59
N PHE A 381 -9.29 -13.78 3.26
CA PHE A 381 -9.80 -14.78 2.31
C PHE A 381 -8.69 -15.51 1.53
N GLY A 382 -7.42 -15.35 1.92
CA GLY A 382 -6.25 -15.90 1.23
C GLY A 382 -5.48 -14.84 0.41
N HIS A 383 -4.37 -15.22 -0.19
CA HIS A 383 -3.56 -14.32 -1.03
C HIS A 383 -4.25 -13.96 -2.35
N LEU A 384 -3.91 -12.79 -2.90
CA LEU A 384 -4.26 -12.43 -4.27
C LEU A 384 -3.35 -13.18 -5.26
N ALA A 385 -3.87 -13.59 -6.42
CA ALA A 385 -3.16 -14.45 -7.37
C ALA A 385 -2.27 -13.67 -8.35
N PHE A 386 -1.37 -12.84 -7.80
CA PHE A 386 -0.26 -12.19 -8.51
C PHE A 386 0.90 -11.98 -7.53
N GLU A 387 2.06 -11.50 -7.99
CA GLU A 387 3.18 -11.12 -7.11
C GLU A 387 3.36 -9.60 -7.12
N GLY A 388 3.91 -8.99 -6.06
CA GLY A 388 4.22 -7.57 -6.08
C GLY A 388 3.02 -6.65 -5.83
N THR A 389 2.95 -5.54 -6.56
CA THR A 389 1.93 -4.51 -6.41
C THR A 389 1.41 -4.04 -7.77
N LEU A 390 0.09 -3.84 -7.86
CA LEU A 390 -0.59 -3.23 -9.00
C LEU A 390 -0.89 -1.77 -8.67
N TYR A 391 -0.42 -0.84 -9.50
CA TYR A 391 -0.65 0.60 -9.37
C TYR A 391 -1.67 1.04 -10.44
N GLY A 392 -2.82 1.52 -9.99
CA GLY A 392 -3.91 2.00 -10.82
C GLY A 392 -3.88 3.51 -11.02
N PHE A 393 -3.97 3.92 -12.28
CA PHE A 393 -3.98 5.31 -12.73
C PHE A 393 -5.26 5.61 -13.51
N TRP A 394 -5.73 6.85 -13.44
CA TRP A 394 -6.97 7.28 -14.06
C TRP A 394 -6.83 8.62 -14.77
N CYS A 395 -7.33 8.68 -16.01
CA CYS A 395 -7.56 9.91 -16.73
C CYS A 395 -9.06 10.24 -16.67
N ASP A 396 -9.43 11.18 -15.81
CA ASP A 396 -10.84 11.47 -15.52
C ASP A 396 -11.58 12.08 -16.70
N ALA A 397 -10.91 12.89 -17.53
CA ALA A 397 -11.53 13.48 -18.72
C ALA A 397 -11.82 12.46 -19.82
N CYS A 398 -11.00 11.41 -19.93
CA CYS A 398 -11.06 10.43 -21.03
C CYS A 398 -11.68 9.08 -20.62
N HIS A 399 -11.94 8.88 -19.32
CA HIS A 399 -12.38 7.62 -18.74
C HIS A 399 -11.47 6.44 -19.06
N VAL A 400 -10.15 6.69 -19.02
CA VAL A 400 -9.12 5.67 -19.27
C VAL A 400 -8.48 5.26 -17.96
N SER A 401 -8.41 3.96 -17.70
CA SER A 401 -7.62 3.39 -16.62
C SER A 401 -6.35 2.72 -17.16
N SER A 402 -5.28 2.82 -16.40
CA SER A 402 -4.03 2.12 -16.64
C SER A 402 -3.58 1.44 -15.37
N VAL A 403 -3.17 0.18 -15.45
CA VAL A 403 -2.59 -0.59 -14.35
C VAL A 403 -1.15 -0.88 -14.71
N GLN A 404 -0.23 -0.58 -13.80
CA GLN A 404 1.17 -0.97 -13.88
C GLN A 404 1.50 -1.98 -12.80
N HIS A 405 2.20 -3.04 -13.15
CA HIS A 405 2.66 -4.07 -12.24
C HIS A 405 4.15 -3.89 -11.93
N GLN A 406 4.51 -4.09 -10.67
CA GLN A 406 5.90 -4.19 -10.22
C GLN A 406 5.99 -5.33 -9.21
N ALA A 407 7.05 -6.14 -9.26
CA ALA A 407 7.31 -7.24 -8.34
C ALA A 407 8.75 -7.22 -7.83
#